data_AF-A0A3A0A5M6-F1
#
_entry.id   AF-A0A3A0A5M6-F1
#
_cell.length_a   1.000
_cell.length_b   1.000
_cell.length_c   1.000
_cell.angle_alpha   90.00
_cell.angle_beta   90.00
_cell.angle_gamma   90.00
#
_symmetry.space_group_name_H-M   'P 1'
#
loop_
_entity.id
_entity.type
_entity.pdbx_description
1 polymer ?
#
loop_
_entity_poly.entity_id
_entity_poly.type
_entity_poly.pdbx_seq_one_letter_code
_entity_poly.pdbx_strand_id
1 'polypeptide(L)'
;FPLYAFDETLIRKNWFFARRGNGYIGLTASVPLTLISSGPGAHREIRAYGDEIAWLCQLGSADKEGSFDEFCTQLLTRPALLTVTAVDYTTPCGEKIEFGWSQPLRINGSLQEPRPARHYDSPYCQIGFPAEQIDIQVGDQVLQLDFSAGDESG
;
A
#
# COMPACT_ATOMS: atom_id res chain seq x y z
N PHE A 1 -10.01 1.75 -6.27
CA PHE A 1 -10.54 2.89 -5.50
C PHE A 1 -11.95 3.23 -6.02
N PRO A 2 -13.00 2.55 -5.54
CA PRO A 2 -14.38 2.82 -5.95
C PRO A 2 -14.88 4.13 -5.36
N LEU A 3 -15.02 5.19 -6.16
CA LEU A 3 -15.46 6.49 -5.66
C LEU A 3 -16.85 6.42 -4.99
N TYR A 4 -17.75 5.60 -5.54
CA TYR A 4 -19.10 5.41 -4.99
C TYR A 4 -19.14 4.80 -3.59
N ALA A 5 -18.06 4.14 -3.16
CA ALA A 5 -18.01 3.46 -1.86
C ALA A 5 -17.58 4.40 -0.73
N PHE A 6 -17.29 5.67 -1.02
CA PHE A 6 -16.85 6.64 -0.04
C PHE A 6 -17.94 7.69 0.19
N ASP A 7 -17.98 8.22 1.40
CA ASP A 7 -18.91 9.29 1.76
C ASP A 7 -18.47 10.62 1.14
N GLU A 8 -17.17 10.77 0.91
CA GLU A 8 -16.55 11.98 0.38
C GLU A 8 -15.22 11.63 -0.30
N THR A 9 -14.91 12.32 -1.40
CA THR A 9 -13.66 12.14 -2.15
C THR A 9 -13.14 13.48 -2.64
N LEU A 10 -11.81 13.66 -2.63
CA LEU A 10 -11.15 14.85 -3.13
C LEU A 10 -9.95 14.44 -3.99
N ILE A 11 -9.81 15.04 -5.17
CA ILE A 11 -8.65 14.83 -6.05
C ILE A 11 -7.93 16.17 -6.19
N ARG A 12 -6.68 16.25 -5.73
CA ARG A 12 -5.93 17.52 -5.73
C ARG A 12 -4.42 17.28 -5.74
N LYS A 13 -3.68 18.00 -6.60
CA LYS A 13 -2.20 17.94 -6.68
C LYS A 13 -1.63 16.51 -6.66
N ASN A 14 -2.15 15.64 -7.53
CA ASN A 14 -1.80 14.22 -7.64
C ASN A 14 -2.23 13.31 -6.47
N TRP A 15 -2.91 13.84 -5.46
CA TRP A 15 -3.48 13.05 -4.39
C TRP A 15 -4.93 12.68 -4.67
N PHE A 16 -5.27 11.45 -4.32
CA PHE A 16 -6.63 10.92 -4.25
C PHE A 16 -6.98 10.67 -2.79
N PHE A 17 -7.92 11.46 -2.29
CA PHE A 17 -8.42 11.37 -0.93
C PHE A 17 -9.81 10.77 -0.90
N ALA A 18 -10.10 10.00 0.14
CA ALA A 18 -11.45 9.55 0.43
C ALA A 18 -11.72 9.41 1.93
N ARG A 19 -13.00 9.53 2.29
CA ARG A 19 -13.52 9.29 3.63
C ARG A 19 -14.61 8.23 3.62
N ARG A 20 -14.62 7.40 4.66
CA ARG A 20 -15.75 6.52 5.00
C ARG A 20 -15.97 6.53 6.51
N GLY A 21 -17.12 7.00 6.97
CA GLY A 21 -17.38 7.30 8.38
C GLY A 21 -16.30 8.23 8.92
N ASN A 22 -15.60 7.76 9.96
CA ASN A 22 -14.50 8.47 10.62
C ASN A 22 -13.11 8.05 10.11
N GLY A 23 -13.02 7.24 9.05
CA GLY A 23 -11.75 6.79 8.47
C GLY A 23 -11.39 7.54 7.19
N TYR A 24 -10.12 7.90 7.04
CA TYR A 24 -9.57 8.65 5.91
C TYR A 24 -8.46 7.88 5.20
N ILE A 25 -8.35 8.11 3.89
CA ILE A 25 -7.23 7.64 3.08
C ILE A 25 -6.77 8.76 2.16
N GLY A 26 -5.46 8.93 2.04
CA GLY A 26 -4.80 9.70 1.01
C GLY A 26 -3.85 8.79 0.23
N LEU A 27 -3.99 8.77 -1.09
CA LEU A 27 -3.17 7.99 -2.01
C LEU A 27 -2.48 8.91 -3.01
N THR A 28 -1.18 8.73 -3.21
CA THR A 28 -0.40 9.39 -4.27
C THR A 28 0.66 8.44 -4.82
N ALA A 29 1.33 8.85 -5.90
CA ALA A 29 2.43 8.10 -6.49
C ALA A 29 3.54 9.06 -6.98
N SER A 30 4.71 8.50 -7.26
CA SER A 30 5.85 9.21 -7.85
C SER A 30 5.58 9.73 -9.26
N VAL A 31 4.49 9.26 -9.89
CA VAL A 31 4.02 9.69 -11.21
C VAL A 31 2.57 10.20 -11.15
N PRO A 32 2.10 10.96 -12.16
CA PRO A 32 0.72 11.41 -12.22
C PRO A 32 -0.29 10.26 -12.19
N LEU A 33 -1.30 10.39 -11.33
CA LEU A 33 -2.40 9.47 -11.17
C LEU A 33 -3.58 9.86 -12.07
N THR A 34 -4.13 8.88 -12.76
CA THR A 34 -5.29 9.03 -13.65
C THR A 34 -6.49 8.29 -13.07
N LEU A 35 -7.60 9.01 -12.86
CA LEU A 35 -8.89 8.38 -12.61
C LEU A 35 -9.44 7.85 -13.93
N ILE A 36 -9.74 6.56 -14.00
CA ILE A 36 -10.40 5.98 -15.17
C ILE A 36 -11.87 6.38 -15.14
N SER A 37 -12.34 7.09 -16.17
CA SER A 37 -13.71 7.62 -16.27
C SER A 37 -14.57 6.92 -17.34
N SER A 38 -14.02 5.93 -18.04
CA SER A 38 -14.73 5.18 -19.08
C SER A 38 -14.42 3.69 -19.04
N GLY A 39 -15.30 2.89 -19.67
CA GLY A 39 -15.21 1.42 -19.67
C GLY A 39 -15.72 0.76 -18.38
N PRO A 40 -15.61 -0.57 -18.27
CA PRO A 40 -16.18 -1.34 -17.15
C PRO A 40 -15.63 -0.97 -15.75
N GLY A 41 -14.41 -0.43 -15.71
CA GLY A 41 -13.72 0.03 -14.49
C GLY A 41 -13.91 1.52 -14.18
N ALA A 42 -14.74 2.24 -14.94
CA ALA A 42 -14.96 3.66 -14.76
C ALA A 42 -15.32 4.02 -13.30
N HIS A 43 -14.69 5.07 -12.78
CA HIS A 43 -14.84 5.59 -11.43
C HIS A 43 -14.49 4.61 -10.31
N ARG A 44 -13.80 3.50 -10.65
CA ARG A 44 -13.38 2.46 -9.70
C ARG A 44 -11.88 2.22 -9.67
N GLU A 45 -11.18 2.79 -10.63
CA GLU A 45 -9.78 2.54 -10.87
C GLU A 45 -8.99 3.85 -10.93
N ILE A 46 -7.88 3.86 -10.21
CA ILE A 46 -6.84 4.88 -10.31
C ILE A 46 -5.63 4.18 -10.90
N ARG A 47 -5.03 4.77 -11.95
CA ARG A 47 -3.83 4.24 -12.58
C ARG A 47 -2.67 5.18 -12.43
N ALA A 48 -1.52 4.60 -12.14
CA ALA A 48 -0.21 5.19 -12.34
C ALA A 48 0.43 4.42 -13.51
N TYR A 49 0.91 5.12 -14.53
CA TYR A 49 1.49 4.48 -15.72
C TYR A 49 3.02 4.49 -15.63
N GLY A 50 3.64 3.33 -15.83
CA GLY A 50 5.09 3.13 -15.76
C GLY A 50 5.45 1.79 -15.13
N ASP A 51 6.69 1.36 -15.33
CA ASP A 51 7.18 0.07 -14.81
C ASP A 51 7.78 0.20 -13.40
N GLU A 52 8.23 1.40 -13.04
CA GLU A 52 8.83 1.68 -11.74
C GLU A 52 8.10 2.84 -11.09
N ILE A 53 7.33 2.55 -10.04
CA ILE A 53 6.43 3.51 -9.40
C ILE A 53 6.48 3.33 -7.88
N ALA A 54 6.78 4.40 -7.16
CA ALA A 54 6.59 4.43 -5.72
C ALA A 54 5.19 4.94 -5.39
N TRP A 55 4.48 4.20 -4.54
CA TRP A 55 3.16 4.56 -4.03
C TRP A 55 3.27 5.00 -2.58
N LEU A 56 2.52 6.03 -2.21
CA LEU A 56 2.37 6.48 -0.84
C LEU A 56 0.88 6.43 -0.47
N CYS A 57 0.58 5.64 0.56
CA CYS A 57 -0.74 5.52 1.15
C CYS A 57 -0.68 5.99 2.60
N GLN A 58 -1.39 7.06 2.92
CA GLN A 58 -1.54 7.55 4.28
C GLN A 58 -2.97 7.28 4.74
N LEU A 59 -3.11 6.56 5.85
CA LEU A 59 -4.37 6.37 6.53
C LEU A 59 -4.52 7.40 7.65
N GLY A 60 -5.77 7.78 7.92
CA GLY A 60 -6.09 8.72 8.99
C GLY A 60 -7.49 8.45 9.55
N SER A 61 -7.86 9.22 10.55
CA SER A 61 -9.15 9.14 11.21
C SER A 61 -9.57 10.48 11.82
N ALA A 62 -10.87 10.63 12.07
CA ALA A 62 -11.40 11.81 12.73
C ALA A 62 -10.76 12.08 14.10
N ASP A 63 -10.47 11.02 14.85
CA ASP A 63 -9.94 11.10 16.22
C ASP A 63 -8.49 11.60 16.26
N LYS A 64 -7.71 11.37 15.20
CA LYS A 64 -6.28 11.71 15.15
C LYS A 64 -5.99 12.97 14.33
N GLU A 65 -6.63 13.12 13.17
CA GLU A 65 -6.33 14.20 12.22
C GLU A 65 -7.45 15.25 12.11
N GLY A 66 -8.52 15.11 12.89
CA GLY A 66 -9.65 16.04 12.89
C GLY A 66 -10.57 15.81 11.69
N SER A 67 -11.11 16.88 11.13
CA SER A 67 -11.96 16.79 9.94
C SER A 67 -11.20 16.25 8.71
N PHE A 68 -11.95 15.77 7.72
CA PHE A 68 -11.38 15.30 6.47
C PHE A 68 -10.61 16.38 5.71
N ASP A 69 -11.08 17.63 5.76
CA ASP A 69 -10.40 18.76 5.13
C ASP A 69 -9.07 19.08 5.83
N GLU A 70 -9.02 18.99 7.16
CA GLU A 70 -7.77 19.12 7.93
C GLU A 70 -6.78 18.03 7.55
N PHE A 71 -7.22 16.76 7.45
CA PHE A 71 -6.40 15.66 6.96
C PHE A 71 -5.85 15.91 5.54
N CYS A 72 -6.70 16.32 4.59
CA CYS A 72 -6.28 16.62 3.23
C CYS A 72 -5.27 17.77 3.19
N THR A 73 -5.53 18.85 3.93
CA THR A 73 -4.65 20.02 4.03
C THR A 73 -3.30 19.66 4.63
N GLN A 74 -3.27 18.81 5.65
CA GLN A 74 -2.04 18.31 6.25
C GLN A 74 -1.17 17.53 5.26
N LEU A 75 -1.74 16.74 4.36
CA LEU A 75 -0.95 16.00 3.35
C LEU A 75 -0.52 16.91 2.19
N LEU A 76 -1.37 17.86 1.78
CA LEU A 76 -1.07 18.77 0.66
C LEU A 76 0.00 19.82 0.97
N THR A 77 0.18 20.16 2.25
CA THR A 77 1.15 21.17 2.71
C THR A 77 2.46 20.54 3.19
N ARG A 78 2.51 19.21 3.36
CA ARG A 78 3.72 18.49 3.73
C ARG A 78 4.58 18.17 2.50
N PRO A 79 5.89 18.43 2.55
CA PRO A 79 6.80 17.95 1.52
C PRO A 79 6.92 16.43 1.60
N ALA A 80 6.83 15.76 0.46
CA ALA A 80 7.16 14.36 0.31
C ALA A 80 8.10 14.25 -0.89
N LEU A 81 9.30 13.70 -0.69
CA LEU A 81 10.15 13.30 -1.81
C LEU A 81 9.72 11.88 -2.19
N LEU A 82 8.93 11.78 -3.24
CA LEU A 82 8.46 10.51 -3.77
C LEU A 82 9.02 10.36 -5.18
N THR A 83 10.17 9.69 -5.28
CA THR A 83 10.76 9.31 -6.57
C THR A 83 10.58 7.82 -6.78
N VAL A 84 10.90 7.38 -7.99
CA VAL A 84 10.94 5.95 -8.34
C VAL A 84 11.93 5.18 -7.46
N THR A 85 13.01 5.83 -7.03
CA THR A 85 14.15 5.17 -6.36
C THR A 85 14.27 5.46 -4.87
N ALA A 86 13.57 6.49 -4.38
CA ALA A 86 13.64 6.92 -2.99
C ALA A 86 12.32 7.53 -2.52
N VAL A 87 11.94 7.18 -1.30
CA VAL A 87 10.86 7.75 -0.51
C VAL A 87 11.50 8.40 0.70
N ASP A 88 11.36 9.73 0.85
CA ASP A 88 11.58 10.45 2.10
C ASP A 88 10.28 11.20 2.43
N TYR A 89 9.62 10.74 3.49
CA TYR A 89 8.31 11.21 3.87
C TYR A 89 8.18 11.30 5.39
N THR A 90 7.63 12.42 5.86
CA THR A 90 7.26 12.58 7.27
C THR A 90 5.74 12.46 7.43
N THR A 91 5.29 11.47 8.21
CA THR A 91 3.87 11.23 8.46
C THR A 91 3.21 12.40 9.19
N PRO A 92 1.86 12.49 9.21
CA PRO A 92 1.14 13.45 10.03
C PRO A 92 1.53 13.41 11.52
N CYS A 93 1.85 12.21 12.02
CA CYS A 93 2.29 11.98 13.39
C CYS A 93 3.77 12.31 13.65
N GLY A 94 4.52 12.71 12.61
CA GLY A 94 5.92 13.13 12.73
C GLY A 94 6.95 12.03 12.55
N GLU A 95 6.54 10.83 12.12
CA GLU A 95 7.48 9.74 11.86
C GLU A 95 8.16 9.95 10.52
N LYS A 96 9.50 9.86 10.49
CA LYS A 96 10.27 9.91 9.25
C LYS A 96 10.37 8.51 8.65
N ILE A 97 9.91 8.37 7.41
CA ILE A 97 9.97 7.13 6.62
C ILE A 97 10.99 7.33 5.50
N GLU A 98 11.97 6.44 5.44
CA GLU A 98 13.00 6.40 4.40
C GLU A 98 13.01 5.01 3.77
N PHE A 99 12.87 4.91 2.45
CA PHE A 99 12.85 3.64 1.73
C PHE A 99 13.25 3.80 0.26
N GLY A 100 13.84 2.77 -0.36
CA GLY A 100 14.17 2.80 -1.78
C GLY A 100 14.67 1.45 -2.30
N TRP A 101 14.85 1.32 -3.61
CA TRP A 101 15.34 0.07 -4.21
C TRP A 101 16.70 -0.39 -3.67
N SER A 102 17.59 0.58 -3.40
CA SER A 102 18.92 0.34 -2.84
C SER A 102 19.03 0.74 -1.36
N GLN A 103 17.93 1.12 -0.72
CA GLN A 103 17.91 1.63 0.66
C GLN A 103 16.87 0.90 1.50
N PRO A 104 17.24 0.32 2.65
CA PRO A 104 16.29 -0.42 3.46
C PRO A 104 15.24 0.51 4.08
N LEU A 105 14.09 -0.07 4.44
CA LEU A 105 13.05 0.68 5.14
C LEU A 105 13.57 1.12 6.51
N ARG A 106 13.52 2.42 6.79
CA ARG A 106 13.79 3.00 8.10
C ARG A 106 12.60 3.82 8.56
N ILE A 107 12.27 3.69 9.83
CA ILE A 107 11.31 4.53 10.53
C ILE A 107 12.06 5.25 11.65
N ASN A 108 12.07 6.58 11.62
CA ASN A 108 12.85 7.42 12.54
C ASN A 108 14.34 7.01 12.62
N GLY A 109 14.92 6.62 11.48
CA GLY A 109 16.30 6.14 11.38
C GLY A 109 16.51 4.67 11.81
N SER A 110 15.56 4.07 12.53
CA SER A 110 15.60 2.66 12.91
C SER A 110 15.27 1.75 11.73
N LEU A 111 16.19 0.83 11.43
CA LEU A 111 16.03 -0.19 10.40
C LEU A 111 14.80 -1.06 10.71
N GLN A 112 13.90 -1.17 9.74
CA GLN A 112 12.79 -2.11 9.79
C GLN A 112 13.19 -3.35 8.99
N GLU A 113 12.98 -4.54 9.53
CA GLU A 113 13.14 -5.77 8.76
C GLU A 113 11.96 -5.87 7.78
N PRO A 114 12.20 -5.78 6.46
CA PRO A 114 11.10 -5.67 5.49
C PRO A 114 10.39 -7.00 5.24
N ARG A 115 10.83 -8.10 5.88
CA ARG A 115 10.31 -9.44 5.62
C ARG A 115 9.64 -9.99 6.88
N PRO A 116 8.34 -10.29 6.86
CA PRO A 116 7.82 -11.21 7.85
C PRO A 116 8.61 -12.53 7.75
N ALA A 117 8.90 -13.16 8.90
CA ALA A 117 9.61 -14.46 8.93
C ALA A 117 8.89 -15.55 8.13
N ARG A 118 7.62 -15.30 7.77
CA ARG A 118 6.71 -16.22 7.11
C ARG A 118 6.11 -15.57 5.86
N HIS A 119 6.05 -16.35 4.79
CA HIS A 119 5.32 -16.09 3.56
C HIS A 119 3.81 -16.08 3.79
N TYR A 120 3.31 -17.09 4.51
CA TYR A 120 1.93 -17.15 5.00
C TYR A 120 1.95 -17.25 6.51
N ASP A 121 1.17 -16.41 7.18
CA ASP A 121 0.96 -16.50 8.62
C ASP A 121 -0.53 -16.35 8.92
N SER A 122 -1.20 -17.50 9.00
CA SER A 122 -2.63 -17.61 9.28
C SER A 122 -2.88 -18.83 10.17
N PRO A 123 -4.07 -18.96 10.77
CA PRO A 123 -4.44 -20.16 11.55
C PRO A 123 -4.37 -21.48 10.77
N TYR A 124 -4.37 -21.42 9.44
CA TYR A 124 -4.45 -22.58 8.56
C TYR A 124 -3.11 -22.94 7.92
N CYS A 125 -2.17 -21.99 7.89
CA CYS A 125 -0.87 -22.18 7.24
C CYS A 125 0.11 -21.14 7.78
N GLN A 126 1.26 -21.63 8.26
CA GLN A 126 2.37 -20.83 8.77
C GLN A 126 3.66 -21.33 8.12
N ILE A 127 4.19 -20.61 7.12
CA ILE A 127 5.34 -21.09 6.36
C ILE A 127 6.26 -19.96 5.89
N GLY A 128 7.58 -20.23 5.81
CA GLY A 128 8.61 -19.30 5.33
C GLY A 128 8.64 -19.14 3.80
N PHE A 129 9.50 -18.23 3.31
CA PHE A 129 9.86 -18.12 1.88
C PHE A 129 11.38 -18.29 1.71
N PRO A 130 11.86 -19.08 0.73
CA PRO A 130 11.09 -19.92 -0.19
C PRO A 130 10.52 -21.16 0.51
N ALA A 131 9.40 -21.68 0.02
CA ALA A 131 8.80 -22.94 0.47
C ALA A 131 8.67 -23.89 -0.73
N GLU A 132 9.25 -25.08 -0.62
CA GLU A 132 9.11 -26.13 -1.65
C GLU A 132 7.79 -26.88 -1.52
N GLN A 133 7.16 -26.84 -0.34
CA GLN A 133 5.86 -27.43 -0.10
C GLN A 133 5.06 -26.53 0.84
N ILE A 134 3.76 -26.36 0.60
CA ILE A 134 2.85 -25.60 1.45
C ILE A 134 1.66 -26.48 1.83
N ASP A 135 1.49 -26.72 3.13
CA ASP A 135 0.32 -27.41 3.68
C ASP A 135 -0.64 -26.37 4.28
N ILE A 136 -1.89 -26.36 3.79
CA ILE A 136 -2.97 -25.52 4.30
C ILE A 136 -4.00 -26.45 4.93
N GLN A 137 -4.17 -26.35 6.24
CA GLN A 137 -5.09 -27.19 6.99
C GLN A 137 -6.30 -26.41 7.50
N VAL A 138 -7.50 -26.90 7.20
CA VAL A 138 -8.77 -26.37 7.72
C VAL A 138 -9.56 -27.54 8.31
N GLY A 139 -9.61 -27.62 9.65
CA GLY A 139 -10.22 -28.76 10.33
C GLY A 139 -9.48 -30.07 10.03
N ASP A 140 -10.18 -31.06 9.48
CA ASP A 140 -9.66 -32.36 9.07
C ASP A 140 -9.16 -32.40 7.61
N GLN A 141 -9.34 -31.32 6.86
CA GLN A 141 -8.92 -31.22 5.47
C GLN A 141 -7.54 -30.57 5.36
N VAL A 142 -6.67 -31.16 4.54
CA VAL A 142 -5.33 -30.62 4.21
C VAL A 142 -5.22 -30.48 2.70
N LEU A 143 -4.84 -29.29 2.24
CA LEU A 143 -4.37 -29.06 0.88
C LEU A 143 -2.84 -28.94 0.91
N GLN A 144 -2.17 -29.82 0.17
CA GLN A 144 -0.73 -29.82 0.01
C GLN A 144 -0.39 -29.30 -1.39
N LEU A 145 0.45 -28.27 -1.46
CA LEU A 145 1.00 -27.72 -2.69
C LEU A 145 2.48 -28.05 -2.73
N ASP A 146 2.95 -28.74 -3.76
CA ASP A 146 4.35 -29.10 -3.94
C ASP A 146 4.93 -28.33 -5.14
N PHE A 147 5.99 -27.57 -4.87
CA PHE A 147 6.71 -26.71 -5.80
C PHE A 147 8.14 -27.22 -6.09
N SER A 148 8.50 -28.41 -5.60
CA SER A 148 9.80 -29.03 -5.88
C SER A 148 9.99 -29.41 -7.36
N ALA A 149 8.89 -29.54 -8.13
CA ALA A 149 8.90 -29.87 -9.55
C ALA A 149 8.95 -28.63 -10.45
N GLY A 150 10.07 -27.91 -10.42
CA GLY A 150 10.44 -26.96 -11.47
C GLY A 150 11.23 -27.65 -12.59
N ASP A 151 10.57 -28.45 -13.42
CA ASP A 151 11.19 -29.00 -14.64
C ASP A 151 11.16 -27.93 -15.74
N GLU A 152 12.22 -27.11 -15.82
CA GLU A 152 12.54 -26.34 -17.04
C GLU A 152 13.45 -27.19 -17.93
N SER A 153 12.83 -28.05 -18.73
CA SER A 153 13.39 -28.48 -20.01
C SER A 153 12.64 -27.74 -21.13
N GLY A 154 13.29 -26.75 -21.75
CA GLY A 154 12.78 -26.03 -22.93
C GLY A 154 13.44 -24.69 -23.18
#